data_AF-A0A1H8JVI5-F1
#
_entry.id   AF-A0A1H8JVI5-F1
#
_cell.length_a   1.000
_cell.length_b   1.000
_cell.length_c   1.000
_cell.angle_alpha   90.00
_cell.angle_beta   90.00
_cell.angle_gamma   90.00
#
_symmetry.space_group_name_H-M   'P 1'
#
loop_
_entity.id
_entity.type
_entity.pdbx_description
1 polymer ?
#
loop_
_entity_poly.entity_id
_entity_poly.type
_entity_poly.pdbx_seq_one_letter_code
_entity_poly.pdbx_strand_id
1 'polypeptide(L)' 'MSGRPLDVLEAALGSSVTVQLKGGEMYEGELTGYDQHMNLVIEEGEDTTIIRGDNVVSINP' A
#
# COMPACT_ATOMS: atom_id res chain seq x y z
N MET A 1 -9.92 -9.54 14.80
CA MET A 1 -9.29 -9.25 13.50
C MET A 1 -9.68 -10.35 12.54
N SER A 2 -10.70 -10.15 11.71
CA SER A 2 -10.91 -11.05 10.57
C SER A 2 -9.65 -10.96 9.71
N GLY A 3 -9.06 -12.09 9.33
CA GLY A 3 -7.84 -12.11 8.52
C GLY A 3 -8.09 -11.71 7.06
N ARG A 4 -8.91 -10.70 6.81
CA ARG A 4 -9.22 -10.21 5.46
C ARG A 4 -8.11 -9.23 5.04
N PRO A 5 -7.68 -9.25 3.76
CA PRO A 5 -6.63 -8.36 3.29
C PRO A 5 -6.89 -6.87 3.56
N LEU A 6 -8.14 -6.42 3.37
CA LEU A 6 -8.50 -5.02 3.61
C LEU A 6 -8.44 -4.62 5.10
N ASP A 7 -8.67 -5.55 6.02
CA ASP A 7 -8.58 -5.27 7.47
C ASP A 7 -7.13 -5.01 7.88
N VAL A 8 -6.17 -5.64 7.19
CA VAL A 8 -4.74 -5.40 7.39
C VAL A 8 -4.34 -4.02 6.86
N LEU A 9 -4.86 -3.63 5.69
CA LEU A 9 -4.60 -2.30 5.13
C LEU A 9 -5.22 -1.18 5.96
N GLU A 10 -6.44 -1.39 6.47
CA GLU A 10 -7.07 -0.46 7.42
C GLU A 10 -6.21 -0.28 8.67
N ALA A 11 -5.66 -1.37 9.21
CA ALA A 11 -4.79 -1.32 10.39
C ALA A 11 -3.42 -0.66 10.11
N ALA A 12 -2.96 -0.67 8.85
CA ALA A 12 -1.72 -0.06 8.40
C ALA A 12 -1.86 1.40 7.94
N LEU A 13 -3.09 1.94 7.89
CA LEU A 13 -3.34 3.31 7.48
C LEU A 13 -2.62 4.29 8.41
N GLY A 14 -1.88 5.24 7.84
CA GLY A 14 -1.03 6.19 8.57
C GLY A 14 0.28 5.61 9.08
N SER A 15 0.66 4.41 8.64
CA SER A 15 1.93 3.75 8.97
C SER A 15 2.80 3.59 7.73
N SER A 16 4.12 3.52 7.92
CA SER A 16 5.06 3.23 6.84
C SER A 16 4.90 1.79 6.38
N VAL A 17 4.78 1.59 5.06
CA VAL A 17 4.65 0.28 4.43
C VAL A 17 5.66 0.14 3.30
N THR A 18 6.00 -1.10 2.95
CA THR A 18 6.76 -1.43 1.74
C THR A 18 5.87 -2.15 0.74
N VAL A 19 5.80 -1.66 -0.49
CA VAL A 19 4.99 -2.21 -1.58
C VAL A 19 5.90 -2.75 -2.68
N GLN A 20 5.74 -4.02 -3.03
CA GLN A 20 6.46 -4.63 -4.15
C GLN A 20 5.57 -4.75 -5.38
N LEU A 21 6.06 -4.30 -6.54
CA LEU A 21 5.35 -4.40 -7.82
C LEU A 21 5.81 -5.58 -8.67
N LYS A 22 4.99 -5.94 -9.66
CA LYS A 22 5.28 -7.03 -10.62
C LYS A 22 6.60 -6.85 -11.39
N GLY A 23 7.06 -5.61 -11.57
CA GLY A 23 8.34 -5.29 -12.21
C GLY A 23 9.58 -5.51 -11.34
N GLY A 24 9.40 -5.86 -10.06
CA GLY A 24 10.47 -5.94 -9.07
C GLY A 24 10.80 -4.62 -8.38
N GLU A 25 10.17 -3.52 -8.81
CA GLU A 25 10.22 -2.22 -8.14
C GLU A 25 9.61 -2.30 -6.74
N MET A 26 10.18 -1.53 -5.82
CA MET A 26 9.70 -1.41 -4.45
C MET A 26 9.48 0.07 -4.11
N TYR A 27 8.39 0.34 -3.43
CA TYR A 27 8.05 1.67 -2.89
C TYR A 27 7.96 1.57 -1.37
N GLU A 28 8.51 2.57 -0.69
CA GLU A 28 8.43 2.70 0.76
C GLU A 28 7.84 4.07 1.09
N GLY A 29 6.89 4.12 2.02
CA GLY A 29 6.24 5.37 2.42
C GLY A 29 5.03 5.13 3.29
N GLU A 30 4.39 6.21 3.73
CA GLU A 30 3.19 6.14 4.56
C GLU A 30 1.97 5.76 3.72
N LEU A 31 1.21 4.74 4.16
CA LEU A 31 -0.07 4.40 3.53
C LEU A 31 -1.14 5.41 3.95
N THR A 32 -1.51 6.33 3.08
CA THR A 32 -2.52 7.37 3.39
C THR A 32 -3.90 7.08 2.82
N GLY A 33 -4.03 6.05 1.97
CA GLY A 33 -5.32 5.62 1.45
C GLY A 33 -5.26 4.29 0.69
N TYR A 34 -6.41 3.62 0.62
CA TYR A 34 -6.58 2.41 -0.19
C TYR A 34 -8.04 2.22 -0.62
N ASP A 35 -8.27 1.29 -1.56
CA ASP A 35 -9.62 0.88 -1.97
C ASP A 35 -9.79 -0.64 -2.09
N GLN A 36 -11.01 -1.07 -2.45
CA GLN A 36 -11.36 -2.49 -2.63
C GLN A 36 -10.61 -3.20 -3.78
N HIS A 37 -9.99 -2.45 -4.69
CA HIS A 37 -9.15 -2.97 -5.76
C HIS A 37 -7.69 -3.06 -5.35
N MET A 38 -7.36 -2.69 -4.11
CA MET A 38 -6.01 -2.56 -3.57
C MET A 38 -5.18 -1.51 -4.30
N ASN A 39 -5.82 -0.48 -4.86
CA ASN A 39 -5.09 0.74 -5.20
C ASN A 39 -4.63 1.36 -3.88
N LEU A 40 -3.39 1.86 -3.85
CA LEU A 40 -2.76 2.44 -2.66
C LEU A 40 -2.37 3.88 -2.93
N VAL A 41 -2.47 4.72 -1.91
CA VAL A 41 -1.86 6.05 -1.87
C VAL A 41 -0.72 5.98 -0.88
N ILE A 42 0.49 6.21 -1.37
CA ILE A 42 1.73 6.18 -0.59
C ILE A 42 2.34 7.58 -0.59
N GLU A 43 2.70 8.08 0.58
CA GLU A 43 3.38 9.37 0.74
C GLU A 43 4.84 9.16 1.19
N GLU A 44 5.77 9.80 0.49
CA GLU A 44 7.19 9.84 0.82
C GLU A 44 7.65 11.30 0.84
N GLY A 45 7.70 11.90 2.04
CA GLY A 45 8.01 13.32 2.18
C GLY A 45 6.91 14.22 1.61
N GLU A 46 7.21 14.99 0.56
CA GLU A 46 6.25 15.87 -0.12
C GLU A 46 5.62 15.20 -1.36
N ASP A 47 6.10 14.02 -1.75
CA ASP A 47 5.64 13.31 -2.94
C ASP A 47 4.50 12.33 -2.59
N THR A 48 3.43 12.40 -3.37
CA THR A 48 2.29 11.47 -3.29
C THR A 48 2.27 10.55 -4.50
N THR A 49 2.35 9.25 -4.27
CA THR A 49 2.33 8.21 -5.30
C THR A 49 1.05 7.38 -5.20
N ILE A 50 0.34 7.23 -6.32
CA ILE A 50 -0.81 6.32 -6.42
C ILE A 50 -0.35 5.04 -7.12
N ILE A 51 -0.43 3.92 -6.41
CA ILE A 51 -0.08 2.59 -6.92
C ILE A 51 -1.36 1.85 -7.30
N ARG A 52 -1.39 1.33 -8.52
CA ARG A 52 -2.50 0.53 -9.03
C ARG A 52 -2.45 -0.90 -8.48
N GLY A 53 -3.56 -1.37 -7.89
CA GLY A 53 -3.61 -2.65 -7.18
C GLY A 53 -3.37 -3.88 -8.05
N ASP A 54 -3.65 -3.80 -9.35
CA ASP A 54 -3.32 -4.86 -10.31
C ASP A 54 -1.82 -4.99 -10.58
N ASN A 55 -0.99 -4.02 -10.18
CA ASN A 55 0.47 -4.10 -10.26
C ASN A 55 1.14 -4.55 -8.96
N VAL A 56 0.41 -4.59 -7.84
CA VAL A 56 0.93 -4.95 -6.52
C VAL A 56 1.11 -6.47 -6.42
N VAL A 57 2.23 -6.89 -5.84
CA VAL A 57 2.57 -8.29 -5.55
C VAL A 57 2.52 -8.57 -4.05
N SER A 58 3.10 -7.67 -3.24
CA SER A 58 3.07 -7.78 -1.78
C SER A 58 3.05 -6.40 -1.13
N ILE A 59 2.48 -6.35 0.07
CA ILE A 59 2.45 -5.17 0.94
C ILE A 59 2.95 -5.65 2.31
N ASN A 60 3.99 -5.01 2.82
CA ASN A 60 4.54 -5.28 4.14
C ASN A 60 4.26 -4.07 5.05
N PRO A 61 3.29 -4.16 5.97
CA PRO A 61 2.93 -3.08 6.88
C PRO A 61 3.83 -2.98 8.12
#